data_AF-A0A9X4B260-F1
#
_entry.id   AF-A0A9X4B260-F1
#
_cell.length_a   1.000
_cell.length_b   1.000
_cell.length_c   1.000
_cell.angle_alpha   90.00
_cell.angle_beta   90.00
_cell.angle_gamma   90.00
#
_symmetry.space_group_name_H-M   'P 1'
#
loop_
_entity.id
_entity.type
_entity.pdbx_description
1 polymer ?
#
loop_
_entity_poly.entity_id
_entity_poly.type
_entity_poly.pdbx_seq_one_letter_code
_entity_poly.pdbx_strand_id
1 'polypeptide(L)'
;MEIQKVFLDWWKPEIGDLATGRYANIVAISSQRDIDAVKIYKGEPYAIPLFTEGQLRKFIEDKTNGLLDVECNDLNDDYYFYTIRIFEIKELEYGKEFGEILIEEYIECEDLLQAYWKVACMVAKEGLNEI
;
A
#
# COMPACT_ATOMS: atom_id res chain seq x y z
N MET A 1 15.64 -4.45 -0.51
CA MET A 1 15.93 -3.93 0.85
C MET A 1 15.41 -2.52 1.04
N GLU A 2 15.64 -1.59 0.10
CA GLU A 2 15.23 -0.18 0.28
C GLU A 2 13.71 0.03 0.28
N ILE A 3 12.98 -0.56 -0.67
CA ILE A 3 11.51 -0.47 -0.73
C ILE A 3 10.84 -1.05 0.52
N GLN A 4 11.30 -2.21 0.98
CA GLN A 4 10.77 -2.84 2.19
C GLN A 4 10.94 -1.94 3.41
N LYS A 5 12.05 -1.19 3.48
CA LYS A 5 12.27 -0.20 4.54
C LYS A 5 11.24 0.94 4.47
N VAL A 6 10.90 1.45 3.27
CA VAL A 6 9.86 2.48 3.11
C VAL A 6 8.51 2.02 3.66
N PHE A 7 8.11 0.78 3.35
CA PHE A 7 6.89 0.19 3.88
C PHE A 7 6.93 -0.01 5.38
N LEU A 8 8.06 -0.50 5.91
CA LEU A 8 8.25 -0.64 7.35
C LEU A 8 8.15 0.73 8.01
N ASP A 9 8.86 1.75 7.55
CA ASP A 9 8.86 3.08 8.16
C ASP A 9 7.47 3.73 8.14
N TRP A 10 6.69 3.53 7.07
CA TRP A 10 5.30 3.99 6.98
C TRP A 10 4.36 3.23 7.93
N TRP A 11 4.51 1.91 8.05
CA TRP A 11 3.58 1.07 8.80
C TRP A 11 3.61 1.34 10.31
N LYS A 12 2.45 1.69 10.84
CA LYS A 12 2.18 1.81 12.28
C LYS A 12 1.27 0.64 12.66
N PRO A 13 1.77 -0.39 13.38
CA PRO A 13 0.98 -1.58 13.68
C PRO A 13 -0.27 -1.25 14.50
N GLU A 14 -1.42 -1.74 14.03
CA GLU A 14 -2.74 -1.56 14.64
C GLU A 14 -3.45 -2.90 14.88
N ILE A 15 -4.43 -2.92 15.78
CA ILE A 15 -5.26 -4.11 16.00
C ILE A 15 -6.04 -4.41 14.72
N GLY A 16 -5.95 -5.65 14.25
CA GLY A 16 -6.52 -6.12 12.99
C GLY A 16 -5.49 -6.31 11.87
N ASP A 17 -4.30 -5.72 11.99
CA ASP A 17 -3.23 -5.92 11.01
C ASP A 17 -2.73 -7.36 10.98
N LEU A 18 -2.25 -7.78 9.81
CA LEU A 18 -1.58 -9.07 9.63
C LEU A 18 -0.07 -8.88 9.57
N ALA A 19 0.67 -9.83 10.14
CA ALA A 19 2.13 -9.86 10.07
C ALA A 19 2.63 -11.31 9.98
N THR A 20 3.90 -11.47 9.61
CA THR A 20 4.59 -12.75 9.77
C THR A 20 4.85 -13.05 11.24
N GLY A 21 4.77 -14.32 11.63
CA GLY A 21 5.07 -14.81 12.98
C GLY A 21 6.38 -15.60 13.05
N ARG A 22 6.78 -15.99 14.26
CA ARG A 22 8.08 -16.64 14.55
C ARG A 22 8.33 -17.93 13.76
N TYR A 23 7.28 -18.62 13.34
CA TYR A 23 7.36 -19.88 12.60
C TYR A 23 6.89 -19.72 11.16
N ALA A 24 7.07 -18.53 10.57
CA ALA A 24 6.59 -18.17 9.23
C ALA A 24 5.07 -18.36 9.05
N ASN A 25 4.32 -18.38 10.15
CA ASN A 25 2.86 -18.37 10.14
C ASN A 25 2.35 -16.93 9.99
N ILE A 26 1.12 -16.78 9.51
CA ILE A 26 0.43 -15.48 9.52
C ILE A 26 -0.15 -15.27 10.93
N VAL A 27 0.09 -14.09 11.51
CA VAL A 27 -0.48 -13.68 12.79
C VAL A 27 -1.32 -12.43 12.60
N ALA A 28 -2.48 -12.38 13.26
CA ALA A 28 -3.26 -11.16 13.39
C ALA A 28 -2.86 -10.43 14.68
N ILE A 29 -2.63 -9.13 14.59
CA ILE A 29 -2.42 -8.27 15.74
C ILE A 29 -3.76 -8.12 16.45
N SER A 30 -3.88 -8.70 17.64
CA SER A 30 -5.16 -8.78 18.37
C SER A 30 -5.18 -7.99 19.67
N SER A 31 -4.02 -7.48 20.09
CA SER A 31 -3.85 -6.83 21.38
C SER A 31 -2.71 -5.80 21.37
N GLN A 32 -2.69 -4.93 22.40
CA GLN A 32 -1.57 -4.01 22.61
C GLN A 32 -0.23 -4.75 22.79
N ARG A 33 -0.25 -5.94 23.40
CA ARG A 33 0.96 -6.76 23.55
C ARG A 33 1.52 -7.18 22.19
N ASP A 34 0.66 -7.52 21.23
CA ASP A 34 1.09 -7.88 19.87
C ASP A 34 1.70 -6.68 19.16
N ILE A 35 1.08 -5.50 19.30
CA ILE A 35 1.61 -4.23 18.78
C ILE A 35 3.02 -3.97 19.35
N ASP A 36 3.18 -4.07 20.67
CA ASP A 36 4.45 -3.82 21.33
C ASP A 36 5.52 -4.82 20.88
N ALA A 37 5.17 -6.10 20.74
CA ALA A 37 6.07 -7.14 20.23
C ALA A 37 6.52 -6.86 18.80
N VAL A 38 5.58 -6.58 17.89
CA VAL A 38 5.87 -6.28 16.48
C VAL A 38 6.72 -5.02 16.35
N LYS A 39 6.48 -3.99 17.16
CA LYS A 39 7.31 -2.77 17.17
C LYS A 39 8.75 -3.04 17.57
N ILE A 40 8.97 -3.90 18.58
CA ILE A 40 10.31 -4.27 19.04
C ILE A 40 11.09 -5.02 17.95
N TYR A 41 10.42 -5.93 17.24
CA TYR A 41 11.05 -6.80 16.24
C TYR A 41 10.85 -6.31 14.80
N LYS A 42 10.42 -5.07 14.60
CA LYS A 42 9.99 -4.55 13.29
C LYS A 42 11.07 -4.73 12.22
N GLY A 43 10.71 -5.42 11.12
CA GLY A 43 11.63 -5.73 10.03
C GLY A 43 12.37 -7.05 10.16
N GLU A 44 12.30 -7.71 11.32
CA GLU A 44 12.72 -9.11 11.45
C GLU A 44 11.77 -10.03 10.66
N PRO A 45 12.22 -11.21 10.19
CA PRO A 45 11.42 -12.13 9.38
C PRO A 45 10.06 -12.53 9.99
N TYR A 46 9.88 -12.37 11.30
CA TYR A 46 8.71 -12.71 12.10
C TYR A 46 7.96 -11.48 12.64
N ALA A 47 8.14 -10.32 11.99
CA ALA A 47 7.42 -9.08 12.25
C ALA A 47 7.40 -8.20 10.98
N ILE A 48 7.16 -8.83 9.82
CA ILE A 48 6.96 -8.15 8.53
C ILE A 48 5.46 -7.96 8.34
N PRO A 49 4.97 -6.74 8.03
CA PRO A 49 3.55 -6.53 7.75
C PRO A 49 3.11 -7.27 6.49
N LEU A 50 1.89 -7.80 6.54
CA LEU A 50 1.20 -8.38 5.39
C LEU A 50 0.02 -7.47 5.06
N PHE A 51 0.22 -6.58 4.09
CA PHE A 51 -0.77 -5.55 3.78
C PHE A 51 -1.97 -6.11 3.03
N THR A 52 -3.15 -5.65 3.44
CA THR A 52 -4.41 -5.80 2.71
C THR A 52 -4.50 -4.79 1.57
N GLU A 53 -5.47 -4.97 0.67
CA GLU A 53 -5.76 -4.05 -0.43
C GLU A 53 -5.98 -2.61 0.08
N GLY A 54 -6.79 -2.43 1.12
CA GLY A 54 -7.04 -1.12 1.72
C GLY A 54 -5.80 -0.47 2.34
N GLN A 55 -4.88 -1.25 2.92
CA GLN A 55 -3.63 -0.72 3.46
C GLN A 55 -2.67 -0.30 2.35
N LEU A 56 -2.59 -1.05 1.25
CA LEU A 56 -1.79 -0.65 0.09
C LEU A 56 -2.34 0.61 -0.57
N ARG A 57 -3.67 0.71 -0.72
CA ARG A 57 -4.34 1.94 -1.19
C ARG A 57 -3.94 3.14 -0.34
N LYS A 58 -4.09 3.02 0.99
CA LYS A 58 -3.75 4.07 1.94
C LYS A 58 -2.28 4.46 1.87
N PHE A 59 -1.37 3.49 1.74
CA PHE A 59 0.06 3.77 1.55
C PHE A 59 0.29 4.63 0.30
N ILE A 60 -0.33 4.27 -0.82
CA ILE A 60 -0.20 5.00 -2.08
C ILE A 60 -0.72 6.43 -1.94
N GLU A 61 -1.92 6.61 -1.37
CA GLU A 61 -2.53 7.92 -1.15
C GLU A 61 -1.70 8.78 -0.19
N ASP A 62 -1.23 8.23 0.94
CA ASP A 62 -0.39 8.93 1.91
C ASP A 62 0.95 9.39 1.31
N LYS A 63 1.54 8.59 0.42
CA LYS A 63 2.85 8.88 -0.18
C LYS A 63 2.78 9.85 -1.35
N THR A 64 1.67 9.88 -2.06
CA THR A 64 1.47 10.77 -3.21
C THR A 64 0.70 12.03 -2.84
N ASN A 65 0.08 12.06 -1.65
CA ASN A 65 -0.91 13.07 -1.27
C ASN A 65 -2.06 13.20 -2.31
N GLY A 66 -2.39 12.09 -2.95
CA GLY A 66 -3.44 12.00 -3.98
C GLY A 66 -4.55 11.02 -3.61
N LEU A 67 -5.65 11.05 -4.37
CA LEU A 67 -6.72 10.06 -4.27
C LEU A 67 -6.56 9.01 -5.35
N LEU A 68 -6.67 7.74 -4.96
CA LEU A 68 -6.55 6.61 -5.88
C LEU A 68 -7.92 6.26 -6.48
N ASP A 69 -7.97 6.17 -7.80
CA ASP A 69 -9.10 5.67 -8.59
C ASP A 69 -8.68 4.41 -9.38
N VAL A 70 -9.62 3.49 -9.55
CA VAL A 70 -9.38 2.21 -10.24
C VAL A 70 -10.47 1.91 -11.22
N GLU A 71 -10.05 1.60 -12.43
CA GLU A 71 -10.88 0.98 -13.45
C GLU A 71 -10.42 -0.47 -13.66
N CYS A 72 -11.36 -1.40 -13.76
CA CYS A 72 -11.09 -2.82 -13.99
C CYS A 72 -11.80 -3.25 -15.27
N ASN A 73 -11.06 -3.83 -16.20
CA ASN A 73 -11.58 -4.37 -17.44
C ASN A 73 -11.17 -5.85 -17.56
N ASP A 74 -12.07 -6.70 -18.03
CA ASP A 74 -11.76 -8.11 -18.28
C ASP A 74 -10.79 -8.21 -19.48
N LEU A 75 -9.67 -8.91 -19.31
CA LEU A 75 -8.74 -9.20 -20.41
C LEU A 75 -9.01 -10.60 -20.97
N ASN A 76 -9.11 -11.60 -20.08
CA ASN A 76 -9.52 -12.98 -20.36
C ASN A 76 -10.04 -13.64 -19.06
N ASP A 77 -10.39 -14.94 -19.11
CA ASP A 77 -11.02 -15.66 -17.99
C ASP A 77 -10.20 -15.67 -16.69
N ASP A 78 -8.87 -15.49 -16.76
CA ASP A 78 -7.97 -15.59 -15.60
C ASP A 78 -7.23 -14.27 -15.26
N TYR A 79 -7.36 -13.24 -16.10
CA TYR A 79 -6.61 -11.98 -15.96
C TYR A 79 -7.48 -10.76 -16.21
N TYR A 80 -7.22 -9.73 -15.40
CA TYR A 80 -7.81 -8.42 -15.51
C TYR A 80 -6.79 -7.40 -15.98
N PHE A 81 -7.29 -6.34 -16.60
CA PHE A 81 -6.57 -5.13 -16.93
C PHE A 81 -7.05 -4.01 -16.01
N TYR A 82 -6.18 -3.57 -15.11
CA TYR A 82 -6.45 -2.47 -14.19
C TYR A 82 -5.82 -1.18 -14.70
N THR A 83 -6.62 -0.12 -14.76
CA THR A 83 -6.10 1.25 -14.89
C THR A 83 -6.14 1.89 -13.52
N ILE A 84 -4.98 2.21 -12.95
CA ILE A 84 -4.87 2.89 -11.65
C ILE A 84 -4.47 4.34 -11.90
N ARG A 85 -5.29 5.27 -11.42
CA ARG A 85 -5.04 6.70 -11.50
C ARG A 85 -4.90 7.28 -10.11
N ILE A 86 -3.96 8.19 -9.94
CA ILE A 86 -3.80 8.95 -8.70
C ILE A 86 -3.97 10.41 -9.05
N PHE A 87 -4.98 11.04 -8.46
CA PHE A 87 -5.28 12.44 -8.68
C PHE A 87 -4.74 13.30 -7.54
N GLU A 88 -4.13 14.42 -7.87
CA GLU A 88 -3.85 15.46 -6.88
C GLU A 88 -5.16 15.91 -6.23
N ILE A 89 -5.13 16.12 -4.91
CA ILE A 89 -6.26 16.75 -4.20
C ILE A 89 -5.92 18.22 -3.98
N LYS A 90 -6.70 19.13 -4.58
CA LYS A 90 -6.58 20.57 -4.34
C LYS A 90 -7.55 20.98 -3.24
N GLU A 91 -7.00 21.51 -2.15
CA GLU A 91 -7.77 22.14 -1.08
C GLU A 91 -8.20 23.54 -1.52
N LEU A 92 -9.50 23.77 -1.58
CA LEU A 92 -10.13 25.05 -1.90
C LEU A 92 -10.84 25.61 -0.67
N GLU A 93 -11.17 26.90 -0.70
CA GLU A 93 -11.87 27.60 0.40
C GLU A 93 -13.19 26.91 0.80
N TYR A 94 -13.86 26.23 -0.13
CA TYR A 94 -15.18 25.61 0.07
C TYR A 94 -15.21 24.09 -0.16
N GLY A 95 -14.06 23.41 -0.24
CA GLY A 95 -14.03 21.96 -0.42
C GLY A 95 -12.75 21.46 -1.08
N LYS A 96 -12.84 20.24 -1.63
CA LYS A 96 -11.75 19.58 -2.34
C LYS A 96 -12.15 19.33 -3.78
N GLU A 97 -11.22 19.54 -4.71
CA GLU A 97 -11.39 19.16 -6.11
C GLU A 97 -10.26 18.23 -6.57
N PHE A 98 -10.55 17.46 -7.63
CA PHE A 98 -9.53 16.69 -8.33
C PHE A 98 -8.68 17.64 -9.17
N GLY A 99 -7.38 17.62 -8.89
CA GLY A 99 -6.36 18.31 -9.66
C GLY A 99 -5.87 17.47 -10.84
N GLU A 100 -4.58 17.55 -11.11
CA GLU A 100 -3.94 16.82 -12.20
C GLU A 100 -3.76 15.34 -11.85
N ILE A 101 -3.60 14.50 -12.88
CA ILE A 101 -3.21 13.11 -12.71
C ILE A 101 -1.72 13.09 -12.38
N LEU A 102 -1.39 12.61 -11.18
CA LEU A 102 -0.01 12.43 -10.72
C LEU A 102 0.61 11.16 -11.32
N ILE A 103 -0.17 10.07 -11.32
CA ILE A 103 0.23 8.74 -11.80
C ILE A 103 -0.94 8.14 -12.57
N GLU A 104 -0.66 7.54 -13.72
CA GLU A 104 -1.59 6.69 -14.46
C GLU A 104 -0.85 5.44 -14.92
N GLU A 105 -1.24 4.29 -14.37
CA GLU A 105 -0.59 3.00 -14.65
C GLU A 105 -1.60 1.98 -15.18
N TYR A 106 -1.11 1.17 -16.10
CA TYR A 106 -1.88 0.14 -16.79
C TYR A 106 -1.30 -1.23 -16.46
N ILE A 107 -2.05 -2.05 -15.74
CA ILE A 107 -1.51 -3.23 -15.09
C ILE A 107 -2.36 -4.46 -15.43
N GLU A 108 -1.71 -5.44 -16.06
CA GLU A 108 -2.22 -6.78 -16.20
C GLU A 108 -1.83 -7.64 -14.98
N CYS A 109 -2.83 -8.24 -14.32
CA CYS A 109 -2.64 -9.19 -13.21
C CYS A 109 -3.94 -9.93 -12.88
N GLU A 110 -3.82 -10.93 -12.02
CA GLU A 110 -4.93 -11.81 -11.60
C GLU A 110 -5.92 -11.10 -10.65
N ASP A 111 -5.47 -10.09 -9.89
CA ASP A 111 -6.31 -9.43 -8.90
C ASP A 111 -5.84 -8.00 -8.55
N LEU A 112 -6.73 -7.24 -7.90
CA LEU A 112 -6.49 -5.86 -7.49
C LEU A 112 -5.37 -5.70 -6.47
N LEU A 113 -5.17 -6.69 -5.59
CA LEU A 113 -4.10 -6.65 -4.59
C LEU A 113 -2.73 -6.65 -5.27
N GLN A 114 -2.56 -7.47 -6.32
CA GLN A 114 -1.35 -7.48 -7.15
C GLN A 114 -1.16 -6.16 -7.90
N ALA A 115 -2.24 -5.56 -8.42
CA ALA A 115 -2.18 -4.26 -9.08
C ALA A 115 -1.68 -3.17 -8.12
N TYR A 116 -2.26 -3.09 -6.92
CA TYR A 116 -1.84 -2.14 -5.90
C TYR A 116 -0.43 -2.39 -5.40
N TRP A 117 -0.03 -3.65 -5.26
CA TRP A 117 1.33 -3.98 -4.85
C TRP A 117 2.38 -3.43 -5.83
N LYS A 118 2.11 -3.54 -7.15
CA LYS A 118 2.97 -2.98 -8.19
C LYS A 118 3.08 -1.45 -8.08
N VAL A 119 1.95 -0.74 -7.99
CA VAL A 119 1.94 0.74 -7.86
C VAL A 119 2.59 1.19 -6.55
N ALA A 120 2.29 0.53 -5.42
CA ALA A 120 2.91 0.83 -4.14
C ALA A 120 4.44 0.67 -4.19
N CYS A 121 4.94 -0.37 -4.87
CA CYS A 121 6.37 -0.53 -5.09
C CYS A 121 6.98 0.57 -5.96
N MET A 122 6.25 1.11 -6.94
CA MET A 122 6.70 2.22 -7.78
C MET A 122 6.80 3.52 -6.96
N VAL A 123 5.72 3.88 -6.27
CA VAL A 123 5.67 5.05 -5.38
C VAL A 123 6.76 4.99 -4.30
N ALA A 124 6.99 3.80 -3.71
CA ALA A 124 8.05 3.60 -2.74
C ALA A 124 9.45 3.82 -3.33
N LYS A 125 9.68 3.51 -4.62
CA LYS A 125 10.96 3.75 -5.30
C LYS A 125 11.14 5.24 -5.64
N GLU A 126 10.10 5.91 -6.12
CA GLU A 126 10.18 7.33 -6.49
C GLU A 126 10.51 8.21 -5.29
N GLY A 127 9.86 7.98 -4.15
CA GLY A 127 10.16 8.71 -2.91
C GLY A 127 11.58 8.48 -2.37
N LEU A 128 12.33 7.49 -2.86
CA LEU A 128 13.76 7.34 -2.54
C LEU A 128 14.65 8.23 -3.43
N ASN A 129 14.18 8.61 -4.62
CA ASN A 129 14.94 9.45 -5.55
C ASN A 129 14.82 10.95 -5.24
N GLU A 130 13.92 11.34 -4.34
CA GLU A 130 13.72 12.73 -3.89
C GLU A 130 14.49 13.08 -2.60
N ILE A 131 15.23 12.13 -2.01
CA ILE A 131 16.04 12.27 -0.77
C ILE A 131 17.53 12.29 -1.09
#